data_AF-A0A7W8JGT8-F1
#
_entry.id   AF-A0A7W8JGT8-F1
#
_cell.length_a   1.000
_cell.length_b   1.000
_cell.length_c   1.000
_cell.angle_alpha   90.00
_cell.angle_beta   90.00
_cell.angle_gamma   90.00
#
_symmetry.space_group_name_H-M   'P 1'
#
loop_
_entity.id
_entity.type
_entity.pdbx_description
1 polymer ?
#
loop_
_entity_poly.entity_id
_entity_poly.type
_entity_poly.pdbx_seq_one_letter_code
_entity_poly.pdbx_strand_id
1 'polypeptide(L)'
;MPNDSALQHQLVQAIQDQTDVETIKELLVRGATANDVEVMQAFEELFDSAAEAWVHAVSALPEFAETWSLREAADQAAFDLMECIEQSDVEGVSQALDDMRAAGHDANVDMGECSMLALAVKYRSDVAIIELLLDAGAADVNDFSHDAIEALEKVEAGSWKTAVERLFRARASK
;
A
#
# COMPACT_ATOMS: atom_id res chain seq x y z
N MET A 1 -11.27 -5.74 -28.96
CA MET A 1 -11.47 -4.76 -27.88
C MET A 1 -10.23 -3.88 -27.89
N PRO A 2 -10.35 -2.55 -27.90
CA PRO A 2 -9.18 -1.69 -27.79
C PRO A 2 -8.41 -2.10 -26.54
N ASN A 3 -7.09 -2.29 -26.68
CA ASN A 3 -6.21 -2.71 -25.59
C ASN A 3 -6.43 -1.81 -24.37
N ASP A 4 -6.76 -2.40 -23.23
CA ASP A 4 -6.94 -1.70 -21.95
C ASP A 4 -5.74 -0.77 -21.64
N SER A 5 -4.52 -1.21 -21.99
CA SER A 5 -3.28 -0.43 -21.90
C SER A 5 -3.28 0.87 -22.72
N ALA A 6 -3.93 0.91 -23.90
CA ALA A 6 -3.98 2.11 -24.72
C ALA A 6 -4.97 3.16 -24.19
N LEU A 7 -6.06 2.71 -23.56
CA LEU A 7 -7.02 3.59 -22.88
C LEU A 7 -6.41 4.16 -21.60
N GLN A 8 -5.67 3.33 -20.86
CA GLN A 8 -4.98 3.76 -19.65
C GLN A 8 -3.96 4.86 -19.95
N HIS A 9 -3.13 4.66 -20.99
CA HIS A 9 -2.17 5.67 -21.42
C HIS A 9 -2.84 6.98 -21.86
N GLN A 10 -3.98 6.90 -22.56
CA GLN A 10 -4.78 8.09 -22.90
C GLN A 10 -5.28 8.83 -21.67
N LEU A 11 -5.72 8.11 -20.62
CA LEU A 11 -6.20 8.72 -19.38
C LEU A 11 -5.06 9.42 -18.62
N VAL A 12 -3.90 8.78 -18.48
CA VAL A 12 -2.70 9.41 -17.89
C VAL A 12 -2.36 10.70 -18.63
N GLN A 13 -2.33 10.66 -19.95
CA GLN A 13 -1.97 11.81 -20.77
C GLN A 13 -3.01 12.93 -20.69
N ALA A 14 -4.29 12.58 -20.68
CA ALA A 14 -5.39 13.52 -20.51
C ALA A 14 -5.34 14.25 -19.16
N ILE A 15 -4.86 13.59 -18.10
CA ILE A 15 -4.62 14.18 -16.78
C ILE A 15 -3.43 15.13 -16.81
N GLN A 16 -2.29 14.68 -17.34
CA GLN A 16 -1.06 15.48 -17.43
C GLN A 16 -1.26 16.76 -18.25
N ASP A 17 -2.02 16.65 -19.35
CA ASP A 17 -2.36 17.78 -20.22
C ASP A 17 -3.50 18.65 -19.67
N GLN A 18 -4.10 18.28 -18.52
CA GLN A 18 -5.25 18.95 -17.90
C GLN A 18 -6.40 19.18 -18.89
N THR A 19 -6.69 18.15 -19.71
CA THR A 19 -7.77 18.19 -20.71
C THR A 19 -9.14 18.37 -20.06
N ASP A 20 -10.17 18.68 -20.84
CA ASP A 20 -11.50 18.88 -20.27
C ASP A 20 -12.03 17.64 -19.54
N VAL A 21 -12.84 17.88 -18.51
CA VAL A 21 -13.38 16.81 -17.63
C VAL A 21 -14.28 15.84 -18.40
N GLU A 22 -14.93 16.26 -19.49
CA GLU A 22 -15.76 15.35 -20.31
C GLU A 22 -14.90 14.33 -21.05
N THR A 23 -13.72 14.71 -21.56
CA THR A 23 -12.73 13.79 -22.12
C THR A 23 -12.32 12.72 -21.10
N ILE A 24 -12.09 13.10 -19.83
CA ILE A 24 -11.78 12.15 -18.75
C ILE A 24 -12.95 11.17 -18.53
N LYS A 25 -14.18 11.67 -18.44
CA LYS A 25 -15.38 10.82 -18.28
C LYS A 25 -15.54 9.84 -19.43
N GLU A 26 -15.34 10.28 -20.67
CA GLU A 26 -15.45 9.40 -21.85
C GLU A 26 -14.42 8.27 -21.80
N LEU A 27 -13.19 8.54 -21.34
CA LEU A 27 -12.16 7.52 -21.18
C LEU A 27 -12.53 6.49 -20.11
N LEU A 28 -13.06 6.93 -18.97
CA LEU A 28 -13.56 6.05 -17.91
C LEU A 28 -14.71 5.16 -18.41
N VAL A 29 -15.70 5.73 -19.12
CA VAL A 29 -16.82 4.98 -19.72
C VAL A 29 -16.34 3.94 -20.75
N ARG A 30 -15.24 4.22 -21.44
CA ARG A 30 -14.62 3.30 -22.41
C ARG A 30 -13.81 2.19 -21.76
N GLY A 31 -13.60 2.23 -20.44
CA GLY A 31 -12.94 1.18 -19.67
C GLY A 31 -11.56 1.54 -19.14
N ALA A 32 -11.11 2.79 -19.26
CA ALA A 32 -9.94 3.24 -18.47
C ALA A 32 -10.32 3.24 -16.97
N THR A 33 -9.35 3.01 -16.09
CA THR A 33 -9.61 2.99 -14.64
C THR A 33 -8.86 4.11 -13.94
N ALA A 34 -9.54 4.74 -12.97
CA ALA A 34 -8.92 5.70 -12.06
C ALA A 34 -7.98 5.00 -11.06
N ASN A 35 -8.24 3.74 -10.73
CA ASN A 35 -7.48 2.95 -9.76
C ASN A 35 -6.15 2.38 -10.31
N ASP A 36 -5.61 2.97 -11.37
CA ASP A 36 -4.31 2.59 -11.89
C ASP A 36 -3.23 3.46 -11.24
N VAL A 37 -2.09 2.85 -10.92
CA VAL A 37 -0.99 3.53 -10.23
C VAL A 37 -0.47 4.74 -11.02
N GLU A 38 -0.35 4.64 -12.35
CA GLU A 38 0.17 5.72 -13.17
C GLU A 38 -0.83 6.88 -13.26
N VAL A 39 -2.13 6.58 -13.26
CA VAL A 39 -3.18 7.61 -13.24
C VAL A 39 -3.20 8.34 -11.92
N MET A 40 -3.14 7.62 -10.81
CA MET A 40 -3.17 8.27 -9.50
C MET A 40 -1.91 9.09 -9.24
N GLN A 41 -0.73 8.62 -9.68
CA GLN A 41 0.51 9.40 -9.61
C GLN A 41 0.43 10.68 -10.47
N ALA A 42 -0.02 10.56 -11.72
CA ALA A 42 -0.18 11.72 -12.60
C ALA A 42 -1.20 12.73 -12.02
N PHE A 43 -2.22 12.25 -11.34
CA PHE A 43 -3.21 13.11 -10.69
C PHE A 43 -2.67 13.76 -9.41
N GLU A 44 -1.89 13.03 -8.61
CA GLU A 44 -1.22 13.51 -7.39
C GLU A 44 -0.26 14.67 -7.64
N GLU A 45 0.52 14.59 -8.71
CA GLU A 45 1.47 15.65 -9.12
C GLU A 45 0.78 17.00 -9.38
N LEU A 46 -0.54 17.02 -9.54
CA LEU A 46 -1.32 18.22 -9.84
C LEU A 46 -1.90 18.91 -8.60
N PHE A 47 -1.89 18.30 -7.41
CA PHE A 47 -2.50 18.89 -6.20
C PHE A 47 -1.80 20.17 -5.72
N ASP A 48 -0.49 20.30 -5.98
CA ASP A 48 0.27 21.52 -5.64
C ASP A 48 0.34 22.54 -6.79
N SER A 49 -0.45 22.35 -7.85
CA SER A 49 -0.40 23.16 -9.07
C SER A 49 -1.44 24.28 -9.11
N ALA A 50 -1.30 25.21 -10.06
CA ALA A 50 -2.30 26.27 -10.32
C ALA A 50 -3.64 25.73 -10.88
N ALA A 51 -3.81 24.40 -11.00
CA ALA A 51 -4.96 23.74 -11.58
C ALA A 51 -6.04 23.32 -10.54
N GLU A 52 -6.07 23.95 -9.37
CA GLU A 52 -6.95 23.58 -8.24
C GLU A 52 -8.43 23.36 -8.65
N ALA A 53 -8.99 24.24 -9.49
CA ALA A 53 -10.37 24.11 -9.96
C ALA A 53 -10.60 22.89 -10.88
N TRP A 54 -9.60 22.52 -11.68
CA TRP A 54 -9.64 21.35 -12.55
C TRP A 54 -9.50 20.07 -11.72
N VAL A 55 -8.53 20.03 -10.80
CA VAL A 55 -8.34 18.91 -9.87
C VAL A 55 -9.61 18.65 -9.10
N HIS A 56 -10.22 19.68 -8.52
CA HIS A 56 -11.50 19.54 -7.82
C HIS A 56 -12.62 18.97 -8.72
N ALA A 57 -12.67 19.36 -9.99
CA ALA A 57 -13.70 18.87 -10.91
C ALA A 57 -13.49 17.38 -11.27
N VAL A 58 -12.24 16.94 -11.43
CA VAL A 58 -11.90 15.52 -11.68
C VAL A 58 -12.06 14.67 -10.42
N SER A 59 -11.63 15.15 -9.25
CA SER A 59 -11.84 14.47 -7.96
C SER A 59 -13.33 14.28 -7.63
N ALA A 60 -14.20 15.14 -8.16
CA ALA A 60 -15.64 15.02 -7.98
C ALA A 60 -16.29 13.96 -8.88
N LEU A 61 -15.55 13.35 -9.82
CA LEU A 61 -16.03 12.21 -10.59
C LEU A 61 -16.14 10.99 -9.66
N PRO A 62 -17.23 10.20 -9.73
CA PRO A 62 -17.44 9.06 -8.83
C PRO A 62 -16.26 8.08 -8.78
N GLU A 63 -15.67 7.76 -9.93
CA GLU A 63 -14.56 6.82 -10.05
C GLU A 63 -13.29 7.32 -9.36
N PHE A 64 -12.99 8.61 -9.49
CA PHE A 64 -11.86 9.24 -8.80
C PHE A 64 -12.14 9.40 -7.31
N ALA A 65 -13.34 9.83 -6.93
CA ALA A 65 -13.72 9.98 -5.53
C ALA A 65 -13.65 8.65 -4.76
N GLU A 66 -14.16 7.57 -5.35
CA GLU A 66 -14.09 6.23 -4.77
C GLU A 66 -12.64 5.75 -4.65
N THR A 67 -11.87 5.85 -5.74
CA THR A 67 -10.45 5.44 -5.75
C THR A 67 -9.65 6.22 -4.71
N TRP A 68 -9.85 7.53 -4.63
CA TRP A 68 -9.17 8.39 -3.68
C TRP A 68 -9.54 8.03 -2.24
N SER A 69 -10.82 7.80 -1.96
CA SER A 69 -11.28 7.37 -0.63
C SER A 69 -10.69 6.02 -0.22
N LEU A 70 -10.55 5.07 -1.15
CA LEU A 70 -9.90 3.78 -0.87
C LEU A 70 -8.42 3.96 -0.56
N ARG A 71 -7.73 4.82 -1.31
CA ARG A 71 -6.31 5.12 -1.08
C ARG A 71 -6.09 5.80 0.27
N GLU A 72 -6.90 6.79 0.62
CA GLU A 72 -6.84 7.43 1.95
C GLU A 72 -7.09 6.42 3.08
N ALA A 73 -8.03 5.49 2.89
CA ALA A 73 -8.27 4.42 3.85
C ALA A 73 -7.08 3.47 3.98
N ALA A 74 -6.41 3.13 2.87
CA ALA A 74 -5.22 2.31 2.87
C ALA A 74 -4.04 3.00 3.56
N ASP A 75 -3.82 4.28 3.30
CA ASP A 75 -2.76 5.08 3.92
C ASP A 75 -3.01 5.18 5.44
N GLN A 76 -4.24 5.47 5.85
CA GLN A 76 -4.61 5.50 7.26
C GLN A 76 -4.38 4.14 7.93
N ALA A 77 -4.81 3.05 7.30
CA ALA A 77 -4.60 1.71 7.84
C ALA A 77 -3.11 1.34 7.93
N ALA A 78 -2.26 1.83 7.01
CA ALA A 78 -0.81 1.68 7.10
C ALA A 78 -0.23 2.44 8.31
N PHE A 79 -0.70 3.66 8.59
CA PHE A 79 -0.32 4.40 9.80
C PHE A 79 -0.77 3.70 11.08
N ASP A 80 -2.01 3.23 11.12
CA ASP A 80 -2.55 2.48 12.25
C ASP A 80 -1.77 1.18 12.48
N LEU A 81 -1.40 0.48 11.40
CA LEU A 81 -0.56 -0.73 11.48
C LEU A 81 0.80 -0.43 12.12
N MET A 82 1.47 0.65 11.70
CA MET A 82 2.76 1.03 12.31
C MET A 82 2.63 1.33 13.80
N GLU A 83 1.61 2.09 14.19
CA GLU A 83 1.34 2.41 15.60
C GLU A 83 1.08 1.14 16.42
N CYS A 84 0.25 0.22 15.91
CA CYS A 84 -0.07 -1.03 16.58
C CYS A 84 1.15 -1.95 16.70
N ILE A 85 2.03 -1.99 15.69
CA ILE A 85 3.30 -2.73 15.73
C ILE A 85 4.19 -2.19 16.84
N GLU A 86 4.35 -0.87 16.94
CA GLU A 86 5.17 -0.22 17.97
C GLU A 86 4.62 -0.51 19.38
N GLN A 87 3.30 -0.49 19.54
CA GLN A 87 2.63 -0.77 20.80
C GLN A 87 2.53 -2.27 21.14
N SER A 88 2.91 -3.15 20.20
CA SER A 88 2.68 -4.59 20.28
C SER A 88 1.21 -4.97 20.48
N ASP A 89 0.30 -4.24 19.84
CA ASP A 89 -1.13 -4.52 19.84
C ASP A 89 -1.50 -5.51 18.72
N VAL A 90 -1.68 -6.78 19.09
CA VAL A 90 -2.03 -7.86 18.15
C VAL A 90 -3.41 -7.64 17.52
N GLU A 91 -4.39 -7.15 18.29
CA GLU A 91 -5.75 -6.94 17.78
C GLU A 91 -5.79 -5.76 16.82
N GLY A 92 -5.12 -4.66 17.17
CA GLY A 92 -4.94 -3.50 16.31
C GLY A 92 -4.21 -3.83 15.01
N VAL A 93 -3.12 -4.62 15.07
CA VAL A 93 -2.44 -5.12 13.86
C VAL A 93 -3.39 -5.92 12.97
N SER A 94 -4.16 -6.86 13.54
CA SER A 94 -5.11 -7.66 12.76
C SER A 94 -6.17 -6.79 12.09
N GLN A 95 -6.71 -5.80 12.81
CA GLN A 95 -7.73 -4.89 12.29
C GLN A 95 -7.17 -4.02 11.15
N ALA A 96 -5.99 -3.43 11.35
CA ALA A 96 -5.36 -2.61 10.33
C ALA A 96 -5.08 -3.40 9.04
N LEU A 97 -4.62 -4.66 9.15
CA LEU A 97 -4.43 -5.54 8.00
C LEU A 97 -5.74 -5.86 7.25
N ASP A 98 -6.85 -5.97 7.97
CA ASP A 98 -8.17 -6.18 7.36
C ASP A 98 -8.68 -4.90 6.67
N ASP A 99 -8.43 -3.74 7.25
CA ASP A 99 -8.80 -2.44 6.66
C ASP A 99 -7.98 -2.15 5.38
N MET A 100 -6.68 -2.45 5.38
CA MET A 100 -5.85 -2.39 4.17
C MET A 100 -6.41 -3.29 3.06
N ARG A 101 -6.79 -4.53 3.41
CA ARG A 101 -7.37 -5.47 2.44
C ARG A 101 -8.73 -5.00 1.92
N ALA A 102 -9.54 -4.39 2.78
CA ALA A 102 -10.82 -3.80 2.40
C ALA A 102 -10.64 -2.62 1.44
N ALA A 103 -9.55 -1.86 1.59
CA ALA A 103 -9.13 -0.81 0.67
C ALA A 103 -8.49 -1.33 -0.63
N GLY A 104 -8.25 -2.64 -0.75
CA GLY A 104 -7.63 -3.27 -1.92
C GLY A 104 -6.10 -3.31 -1.90
N HIS A 105 -5.48 -3.00 -0.76
CA HIS A 105 -4.04 -3.02 -0.55
C HIS A 105 -3.60 -4.19 0.33
N ASP A 106 -2.33 -4.57 0.24
CA ASP A 106 -1.68 -5.51 1.17
C ASP A 106 -0.74 -4.74 2.11
N ALA A 107 -0.09 -5.46 3.03
CA ALA A 107 0.84 -4.86 3.98
C ALA A 107 2.25 -4.56 3.41
N ASN A 108 2.47 -4.76 2.10
CA ASN A 108 3.73 -4.42 1.42
C ASN A 108 3.77 -2.96 0.94
N VAL A 109 2.93 -2.09 1.50
CA VAL A 109 2.91 -0.67 1.11
C VAL A 109 4.28 -0.06 1.36
N ASP A 110 4.86 0.54 0.32
CA ASP A 110 6.15 1.19 0.40
C ASP A 110 6.03 2.49 1.20
N MET A 111 6.43 2.43 2.46
CA MET A 111 6.47 3.59 3.38
C MET A 111 7.87 4.23 3.42
N GLY A 112 8.75 3.92 2.46
CA GLY A 112 10.01 4.63 2.19
C GLY A 112 11.19 4.37 3.15
N GLU A 113 10.98 3.89 4.38
CA GLU A 113 12.08 3.70 5.36
C GLU A 113 12.34 2.25 5.78
N CYS A 114 11.31 1.43 5.96
CA CYS A 114 11.42 0.00 6.28
C CYS A 114 10.07 -0.71 6.12
N SER A 115 10.09 -2.01 5.83
CA SER A 115 8.91 -2.85 5.78
C SER A 115 8.22 -2.96 7.15
N MET A 116 6.90 -3.22 7.16
CA MET A 116 6.15 -3.47 8.40
C MET A 116 6.74 -4.63 9.20
N LEU A 117 7.26 -5.65 8.51
CA LEU A 117 7.92 -6.79 9.15
C LEU A 117 9.25 -6.38 9.81
N ALA A 118 10.06 -5.55 9.15
CA ALA A 118 11.29 -5.02 9.73
C ALA A 118 11.01 -4.11 10.93
N LEU A 119 9.94 -3.32 10.88
CA LEU A 119 9.48 -2.49 11.98
C LEU A 119 9.14 -3.35 13.21
N ALA A 120 8.36 -4.42 13.02
CA ALA A 120 8.00 -5.35 14.09
C ALA A 120 9.22 -6.07 14.69
N VAL A 121 10.22 -6.39 13.86
CA VAL A 121 11.48 -6.96 14.35
C VAL A 121 12.28 -5.94 15.15
N LYS A 122 12.37 -4.70 14.68
CA LYS A 122 13.09 -3.59 15.33
C LYS A 122 12.53 -3.27 16.71
N TYR A 123 11.21 -3.24 16.85
CA TYR A 123 10.54 -3.04 18.15
C TYR A 123 10.49 -4.31 19.01
N ARG A 124 10.92 -5.44 18.48
CA ARG A 124 10.85 -6.75 19.15
C ARG A 124 9.42 -7.07 19.59
N SER A 125 8.46 -6.75 18.72
CA SER A 125 7.03 -6.93 18.95
C SER A 125 6.68 -8.40 19.19
N ASP A 126 5.45 -8.66 19.65
CA ASP A 126 4.99 -10.03 19.89
C ASP A 126 5.19 -10.92 18.66
N VAL A 127 5.58 -12.18 18.88
CA VAL A 127 5.75 -13.17 17.82
C VAL A 127 4.45 -13.35 17.03
N ALA A 128 3.29 -13.19 17.66
CA ALA A 128 1.99 -13.22 16.99
C ALA A 128 1.85 -12.12 15.91
N ILE A 129 2.39 -10.92 16.14
CA ILE A 129 2.39 -9.83 15.15
C ILE A 129 3.26 -10.21 13.95
N ILE A 130 4.43 -10.81 14.20
CA ILE A 130 5.31 -11.31 13.14
C ILE A 130 4.60 -12.39 12.31
N GLU A 131 3.87 -13.31 12.95
CA GLU A 131 3.06 -14.32 12.25
C GLU A 131 1.97 -13.70 11.39
N LEU A 132 1.21 -12.73 11.93
CA LEU A 132 0.15 -12.02 11.20
C LEU A 132 0.68 -11.31 9.96
N LEU A 133 1.79 -10.58 10.08
CA LEU A 133 2.42 -9.89 8.95
C LEU A 133 2.86 -10.88 7.87
N LEU A 134 3.48 -12.01 8.26
CA LEU A 134 3.86 -13.07 7.32
C LEU A 134 2.65 -13.75 6.66
N ASP A 135 1.50 -13.86 7.34
CA ASP A 135 0.27 -14.42 6.80
C ASP A 135 -0.49 -13.45 5.90
N ALA A 136 -0.41 -12.15 6.17
CA ALA A 136 -1.03 -11.10 5.37
C ALA A 136 -0.29 -10.84 4.04
N GLY A 137 0.77 -11.58 3.77
CA GLY A 137 1.57 -11.41 2.55
C GLY A 137 2.55 -10.23 2.63
N ALA A 138 2.76 -9.63 3.82
CA ALA A 138 3.69 -8.52 4.05
C ALA A 138 5.18 -8.89 3.80
N ALA A 139 5.44 -10.11 3.37
CA ALA A 139 6.76 -10.57 2.95
C ALA A 139 6.65 -11.83 2.07
N ASP A 140 7.10 -11.72 0.81
CA ASP A 140 7.92 -12.80 0.26
C ASP A 140 9.26 -12.74 1.00
N VAL A 141 9.62 -13.84 1.65
CA VAL A 141 10.86 -13.91 2.44
C VAL A 141 12.12 -13.70 1.57
N ASN A 142 11.97 -13.79 0.25
CA ASN A 142 13.02 -13.63 -0.74
C ASN A 142 13.08 -12.25 -1.38
N ASP A 143 12.13 -11.34 -1.09
CA ASP A 143 12.09 -10.00 -1.70
C ASP A 143 11.94 -8.90 -0.64
N PHE A 144 10.79 -8.86 0.06
CA PHE A 144 10.43 -7.76 0.97
C PHE A 144 10.88 -7.91 2.42
N SER A 145 11.43 -9.06 2.82
CA SER A 145 11.93 -9.26 4.19
C SER A 145 13.43 -9.08 4.34
N HIS A 146 14.14 -8.57 3.33
CA HIS A 146 15.59 -8.43 3.43
C HIS A 146 15.99 -7.52 4.60
N ASP A 147 15.32 -6.38 4.73
CA ASP A 147 15.49 -5.44 5.82
C ASP A 147 15.08 -6.04 7.18
N ALA A 148 14.04 -6.88 7.21
CA ALA A 148 13.60 -7.58 8.41
C ALA A 148 14.61 -8.64 8.86
N ILE A 149 15.26 -9.34 7.91
CA ILE A 149 16.35 -10.27 8.17
C ILE A 149 17.55 -9.50 8.72
N GLU A 150 17.96 -8.39 8.08
CA GLU A 150 19.04 -7.54 8.58
C GLU A 150 18.75 -6.98 9.98
N ALA A 151 17.50 -6.61 10.25
CA ALA A 151 17.05 -6.18 11.57
C ALA A 151 17.19 -7.33 12.59
N LEU A 152 16.77 -8.55 12.23
CA LEU A 152 16.83 -9.73 13.08
C LEU A 152 18.27 -10.15 13.40
N GLU A 153 19.18 -10.02 12.45
CA GLU A 153 20.60 -10.30 12.64
C GLU A 153 21.21 -9.45 13.77
N LYS A 154 20.77 -8.18 13.88
CA LYS A 154 21.20 -7.23 14.91
C LYS A 154 20.60 -7.52 16.30
N VAL A 155 19.54 -8.33 16.39
CA VAL A 155 18.93 -8.72 17.67
C VAL A 155 19.81 -9.72 18.41
N GLU A 156 20.03 -9.51 19.71
CA GLU A 156 20.77 -10.45 20.56
C GLU A 156 20.09 -11.83 20.62
N ALA A 157 20.90 -12.89 20.71
CA ALA A 157 20.41 -14.26 20.77
C ALA A 157 19.50 -14.47 22.00
N GLY A 158 18.37 -15.13 21.79
CA GLY A 158 17.38 -15.42 22.83
C GLY A 158 16.15 -16.15 22.28
N SER A 159 15.23 -16.50 23.17
CA SER A 159 14.02 -17.26 22.81
C SER A 159 13.17 -16.57 21.74
N TRP A 160 13.00 -15.24 21.83
CA TRP A 160 12.27 -14.45 20.85
C TRP A 160 12.91 -14.54 19.46
N LYS A 161 14.23 -14.29 19.35
CA LYS A 161 14.94 -14.36 18.07
C LYS A 161 14.85 -15.76 17.47
N THR A 162 15.03 -16.80 18.29
CA THR A 162 14.86 -18.19 17.85
C THR A 162 13.45 -18.49 17.34
N ALA A 163 12.42 -17.92 17.94
CA ALA A 163 11.04 -18.08 17.48
C ALA A 163 10.84 -17.41 16.11
N VAL A 164 11.27 -16.15 15.96
CA VAL A 164 11.16 -15.40 14.70
C VAL A 164 11.97 -16.05 13.57
N GLU A 165 13.20 -16.49 13.83
CA GLU A 165 14.01 -17.23 12.84
C GLU A 165 13.37 -18.54 12.39
N ARG A 166 12.57 -19.19 13.25
CA ARG A 166 11.81 -20.39 12.86
C ARG A 166 10.67 -20.04 11.93
N LEU A 167 9.97 -18.94 12.19
CA LEU A 167 8.89 -18.44 11.33
C LEU A 167 9.41 -18.09 9.93
N PHE A 168 10.49 -17.33 9.86
CA PHE A 168 11.09 -16.92 8.59
C PHE A 168 11.50 -18.15 7.76
N ARG A 169 12.16 -19.13 8.38
CA ARG A 169 12.53 -20.39 7.72
C ARG A 169 11.31 -21.19 7.24
N ALA A 170 10.24 -21.25 8.03
CA ALA A 170 9.02 -21.98 7.68
C ALA A 170 8.31 -21.36 6.47
N ARG A 171 8.38 -20.03 6.32
CA ARG A 171 7.81 -19.30 5.17
C ARG A 171 8.69 -19.40 3.92
N ALA A 172 10.01 -19.37 4.06
CA ALA A 172 10.94 -19.48 2.93
C ALA A 172 10.98 -20.89 2.29
N SER A 173 10.36 -21.89 2.93
CA SER A 173 10.31 -23.28 2.45
C SER A 173 9.00 -23.64 1.73
N LYS A 174 8.07 -22.68 1.60
CA LYS A 174 6.80 -22.83 0.88
C LYS A 174 6.90 -22.20 -0.50
#